data_AF-A0A535JB26-F1
#
_entry.id   AF-A0A535JB26-F1
#
_cell.length_a   1.000
_cell.length_b   1.000
_cell.length_c   1.000
_cell.angle_alpha   90.00
_cell.angle_beta   90.00
_cell.angle_gamma   90.00
#
_symmetry.space_group_name_H-M   'P 1'
#
loop_
_entity.id
_entity.type
_entity.pdbx_description
1 polymer ?
#
loop_
_entity_poly.entity_id
_entity_poly.type
_entity_poly.pdbx_seq_one_letter_code
_entity_poly.pdbx_strand_id
1 'polypeptide(L)'
;MLVLSRADVERLLDLDLLRAAVGRAMADLSAGRASMPARIAAIVPERDALLAAMPAYLPSSGALTTKLVSLFPRNTDRPTH
;
A
#
# COMPACT_ATOMS: atom_id res chain seq x y z
N MET A 1 -10.29 16.33 6.90
CA MET A 1 -9.74 14.96 6.74
C MET A 1 -10.87 14.05 6.32
N LEU A 2 -10.76 13.36 5.19
CA LEU A 2 -11.76 12.38 4.71
C LEU A 2 -11.34 10.99 5.19
N VAL A 3 -12.29 10.19 5.66
CA VAL A 3 -12.08 8.79 6.07
C VAL A 3 -12.97 7.91 5.19
N LEU A 4 -12.36 6.91 4.55
CA LEU A 4 -13.07 5.94 3.71
C LEU A 4 -13.00 4.57 4.40
N SER A 5 -14.16 3.94 4.59
CA SER A 5 -14.25 2.59 5.11
C SER A 5 -13.88 1.55 4.03
N ARG A 6 -13.76 0.28 4.43
CA ARG A 6 -13.62 -0.85 3.50
C ARG A 6 -14.74 -0.85 2.45
N ALA A 7 -15.98 -0.69 2.90
CA ALA A 7 -17.15 -0.68 2.01
C ALA A 7 -17.14 0.51 1.05
N ASP A 8 -16.65 1.69 1.49
CA ASP A 8 -16.50 2.85 0.61
C ASP A 8 -15.47 2.58 -0.48
N VAL A 9 -14.31 2.01 -0.12
CA VAL A 9 -13.27 1.66 -1.08
C VAL A 9 -13.79 0.62 -2.07
N GLU A 10 -14.45 -0.44 -1.60
CA GLU A 10 -15.02 -1.48 -2.48
C GLU A 10 -16.05 -0.91 -3.46
N ARG A 11 -16.89 0.02 -3.01
CA ARG A 11 -17.90 0.67 -3.85
C ARG A 11 -17.31 1.65 -4.87
N LEU A 12 -16.19 2.31 -4.53
CA LEU A 12 -15.58 3.36 -5.34
C LEU A 12 -14.46 2.83 -6.26
N LEU A 13 -13.92 1.65 -5.99
CA LEU A 13 -12.79 1.10 -6.72
C LEU A 13 -13.24 0.55 -8.08
N ASP A 14 -12.82 1.22 -9.14
CA ASP A 14 -12.94 0.76 -10.52
C ASP A 14 -11.67 -0.01 -10.92
N LEU A 15 -11.82 -1.27 -11.34
CA LEU A 15 -10.70 -2.17 -11.66
C LEU A 15 -9.96 -1.79 -12.95
N ASP A 16 -10.65 -1.21 -13.93
CA ASP A 16 -10.03 -0.76 -15.18
C ASP A 16 -9.21 0.51 -14.95
N LEU A 17 -9.74 1.45 -14.17
CA LEU A 17 -9.00 2.63 -13.73
C LEU A 17 -7.81 2.25 -12.85
N LEU A 18 -7.97 1.27 -11.95
CA LEU A 18 -6.89 0.75 -11.11
C LEU A 18 -5.75 0.20 -11.98
N ARG A 19 -6.05 -0.66 -12.95
CA ARG A 19 -5.05 -1.22 -13.86
C ARG A 19 -4.27 -0.11 -14.59
N ALA A 20 -4.98 0.88 -15.14
CA ALA A 20 -4.34 1.99 -15.85
C ALA A 20 -3.46 2.84 -14.91
N ALA A 21 -3.91 3.08 -13.67
CA ALA A 21 -3.16 3.83 -12.67
C ALA A 21 -1.89 3.09 -12.23
N VAL A 22 -1.97 1.77 -11.98
CA VAL A 22 -0.80 0.95 -11.65
C VAL A 22 0.19 0.94 -12.80
N GLY A 23 -0.27 0.83 -14.06
CA GLY A 23 0.62 0.91 -15.22
C GLY A 23 1.44 2.20 -15.27
N ARG A 24 0.80 3.36 -15.02
CA ARG A 24 1.50 4.65 -14.95
C ARG A 24 2.47 4.73 -13.76
N ALA A 25 2.07 4.22 -12.60
CA ALA A 25 2.94 4.17 -11.41
C ALA A 25 4.19 3.32 -11.66
N MET A 26 4.05 2.17 -12.31
CA MET A 26 5.18 1.32 -12.70
C MET A 26 6.09 2.02 -13.72
N ALA A 27 5.52 2.77 -14.67
CA ALA A 27 6.32 3.57 -15.61
C ALA A 27 7.12 4.69 -14.90
N ASP A 28 6.55 5.35 -13.88
CA ASP A 28 7.28 6.31 -13.04
C ASP A 28 8.44 5.65 -12.29
N LEU A 29 8.19 4.48 -11.71
CA LEU A 29 9.20 3.72 -10.98
C LEU A 29 10.34 3.26 -11.90
N SER A 30 10.03 2.62 -13.02
CA SER A 30 11.03 2.12 -13.98
C SER A 30 11.84 3.24 -14.61
N ALA A 31 11.28 4.44 -14.76
CA ALA A 31 12.00 5.60 -15.25
C ALA A 31 12.76 6.37 -14.17
N GLY A 32 12.78 5.88 -12.92
CA GLY A 32 13.49 6.52 -11.80
C GLY A 32 12.88 7.85 -11.32
N ARG A 33 11.61 8.12 -11.67
CA ARG A 33 10.91 9.36 -11.28
C ARG A 33 10.19 9.26 -9.93
N ALA A 34 9.86 8.05 -9.50
CA ALA A 34 9.20 7.84 -8.22
C ALA A 34 10.17 8.07 -7.05
N SER A 35 9.74 8.79 -6.01
CA SER A 35 10.43 8.78 -4.71
C SER A 35 9.78 7.68 -3.86
N MET A 36 10.41 6.51 -3.87
CA MET A 36 9.90 5.32 -3.18
C MET A 36 11.08 4.57 -2.55
N PRO A 37 11.37 4.79 -1.25
CA PRO A 37 12.42 4.04 -0.58
C PRO A 37 12.04 2.56 -0.46
N ALA A 38 13.02 1.72 -0.15
CA ALA A 38 12.75 0.32 0.20
C ALA A 38 11.81 0.27 1.42
N ARG A 39 10.95 -0.76 1.45
CA ARG A 39 10.05 -1.02 2.57
C ARG A 39 10.86 -1.14 3.87
N ILE A 40 10.37 -0.51 4.93
CA ILE A 40 10.87 -0.67 6.30
C ILE A 40 9.85 -1.39 7.16
N ALA A 41 10.29 -2.04 8.23
CA ALA A 41 9.38 -2.72 9.16
C ALA A 41 9.88 -2.68 10.60
N ALA A 42 8.94 -2.59 11.54
CA ALA A 42 9.14 -2.97 12.93
C ALA A 42 8.79 -4.46 13.08
N ILE A 43 9.66 -5.24 13.72
CA ILE A 43 9.50 -6.69 13.88
C ILE A 43 8.97 -7.01 15.29
N VAL A 44 8.08 -7.99 15.40
CA VAL A 44 7.53 -8.51 16.65
C VAL A 44 7.85 -10.02 16.74
N PRO A 45 9.07 -10.38 17.22
CA PRO A 45 9.55 -11.76 17.18
C PRO A 45 8.65 -12.77 17.89
N GLU A 46 8.05 -12.40 19.03
CA GLU A 46 7.21 -13.28 19.86
C GLU A 46 5.94 -13.75 19.11
N ARG A 47 5.58 -13.01 18.05
CA ARG A 47 4.38 -13.24 17.25
C ARG A 47 4.67 -13.71 15.82
N ASP A 48 5.95 -13.89 15.46
CA ASP A 48 6.39 -14.05 14.07
C ASP A 48 5.80 -12.96 13.15
N ALA A 49 5.68 -11.73 13.66
CA ALA A 49 4.90 -10.67 13.02
C ALA A 49 5.72 -9.42 12.69
N LEU A 50 5.15 -8.53 11.89
CA LEU A 50 5.74 -7.23 11.56
C LEU A 50 4.68 -6.16 11.29
N LEU A 51 5.08 -4.90 11.46
CA LEU A 51 4.39 -3.72 10.93
C LEU A 51 5.30 -3.06 9.89
N ALA A 52 4.89 -3.08 8.62
CA ALA A 52 5.61 -2.48 7.52
C ALA A 52 5.06 -1.09 7.16
N ALA A 53 5.97 -0.18 6.78
CA ALA A 53 5.63 1.08 6.15
C ALA A 53 6.10 1.10 4.69
N MET A 54 5.23 1.58 3.80
CA MET A 54 5.47 1.67 2.36
C MET A 54 5.12 3.08 1.86
N PRO A 55 5.98 4.09 2.11
CA PRO A 55 5.78 5.44 1.59
C PRO A 55 6.17 5.54 0.11
N ALA A 56 5.43 6.33 -0.65
CA ALA A 56 5.76 6.64 -2.04
C ALA A 56 5.22 8.02 -2.45
N TYR A 57 5.99 8.71 -3.29
CA TYR A 57 5.55 9.84 -4.10
C TYR A 57 5.66 9.50 -5.59
N LEU A 58 4.55 9.68 -6.32
CA LEU A 58 4.44 9.38 -7.75
C LEU A 58 4.10 10.66 -8.54
N PRO A 59 5.02 11.20 -9.36
CA PRO A 59 4.78 12.43 -10.11
C PRO A 59 3.61 12.37 -11.11
N SER A 60 3.39 11.24 -11.78
CA SER A 60 2.31 11.12 -12.80
C SER A 60 0.89 11.24 -12.23
N SER A 61 0.72 11.03 -10.93
CA SER A 61 -0.55 11.17 -10.23
C SER A 61 -0.55 12.29 -9.17
N GLY A 62 0.59 12.92 -8.91
CA GLY A 62 0.77 13.85 -7.80
C GLY A 62 0.51 13.24 -6.42
N ALA A 63 0.53 11.91 -6.30
CA ALA A 63 0.13 11.21 -5.09
C ALA A 63 1.31 11.02 -4.14
N LEU A 64 1.24 11.62 -2.96
CA LEU A 64 2.08 11.31 -1.80
C LEU A 64 1.27 10.47 -0.82
N THR A 65 1.65 9.21 -0.66
CA THR A 65 0.89 8.24 0.16
C THR A 65 1.81 7.35 0.98
N THR A 66 1.26 6.75 2.03
CA THR A 66 1.89 5.65 2.74
C THR A 66 0.88 4.56 3.02
N LYS A 67 1.31 3.30 2.88
CA LYS A 67 0.57 2.16 3.42
C LYS A 67 1.29 1.66 4.66
N LEU A 68 0.54 1.58 5.76
CA LEU A 68 0.90 0.83 6.95
C LEU A 68 0.19 -0.51 6.88
N VAL A 69 0.93 -1.61 6.92
CA VAL A 69 0.37 -2.97 6.87
C VAL A 69 1.05 -3.84 7.91
N SER A 70 0.26 -4.51 8.73
CA SER A 70 0.75 -5.52 9.66
C SER A 70 0.60 -6.90 9.05
N LEU A 71 1.58 -7.78 9.27
CA LEU A 71 1.46 -9.20 8.96
C LEU A 71 1.55 -10.00 10.26
N PHE A 72 0.48 -10.74 10.56
CA PHE A 72 0.43 -11.71 11.66
C PHE A 72 0.12 -13.09 11.08
N PRO A 73 1.14 -13.94 10.84
CA PRO A 73 0.96 -15.23 10.18
C PRO A 73 0.03 -16.20 10.92
N ARG A 74 -0.14 -16.00 12.24
CA ARG A 74 -0.95 -16.85 13.11
C ARG A 74 -2.39 -16.35 13.32
N ASN A 75 -2.85 -15.40 12.52
CA ASN A 75 -4.26 -15.02 12.48
C ASN A 75 -5.09 -16.15 11.86
N THR A 76 -5.92 -16.81 12.67
CA THR A 76 -6.80 -17.91 12.22
C THR A 76 -8.26 -17.49 12.11
N ASP A 77 -8.67 -16.44 12.82
CA ASP A 77 -10.03 -15.93 12.92
C ASP A 77 -10.24 -14.62 12.13
N ARG A 78 -9.19 -14.12 11.48
CA ARG A 78 -9.16 -12.83 10.76
C ARG A 78 -8.11 -12.87 9.65
N PRO A 79 -8.13 -11.93 8.68
CA PRO A 79 -7.07 -11.82 7.68
C PRO A 79 -5.68 -11.68 8.32
N THR A 80 -4.67 -12.23 7.64
CA THR A 80 -3.27 -12.14 8.09
C THR A 80 -2.69 -10.74 7.95
N HIS A 81 -3.33 -9.89 7.15
CA HIS A 81 -2.98 -8.50 6.85
C HIS A 81 -4.22 -7.68 6.47
#